data_AF-A0A090VRL3-F1
#
_entry.id   AF-A0A090VRL3-F1
#
_cell.length_a   1.000
_cell.length_b   1.000
_cell.length_c   1.000
_cell.angle_alpha   90.00
_cell.angle_beta   90.00
_cell.angle_gamma   90.00
#
_symmetry.space_group_name_H-M   'P 1'
#
loop_
_entity.id
_entity.type
_entity.pdbx_description
1 polymer ?
#
loop_
_entity_poly.entity_id
_entity_poly.type
_entity_poly.pdbx_seq_one_letter_code
_entity_poly.pdbx_strand_id
1 'polypeptide(L)'
;MVLNNAGQSVLATTFGGKYNFTHCTIANYWNNGPRPLPALLVNNFIVDEDDTTIVTDLVEANFNNCIIYGNDNPEFILDEVEDNTVSFNFKFTNCLVRFDDRNNNFTGNNFDFENTTLYENVIFNQDPDFKDPDANMLIIGDNSAANGQGNAFFANQVPTDILNINRTTTPDLGAYQHITFPEED
;
A
#
# COMPACT_ATOMS: atom_id res chain seq x y z
N MET A 1 -0.90 -10.67 3.54
CA MET A 1 -0.45 -10.06 4.82
C MET A 1 -1.40 -8.93 5.19
N VAL A 2 -1.64 -8.69 6.48
CA VAL A 2 -2.48 -7.59 6.98
C VAL A 2 -1.70 -6.82 8.04
N LEU A 3 -1.56 -5.51 7.85
CA LEU A 3 -0.88 -4.60 8.78
C LEU A 3 -1.81 -3.41 9.08
N ASN A 4 -1.90 -3.01 10.36
CA ASN A 4 -2.76 -1.91 10.80
C ASN A 4 -2.34 -1.34 12.17
N ASN A 5 -2.89 -0.17 12.51
CA ASN A 5 -2.95 0.40 13.84
C ASN A 5 -1.58 0.63 14.51
N ALA A 6 -0.66 1.32 13.83
CA ALA A 6 0.62 1.74 14.39
C ALA A 6 0.70 3.27 14.52
N GLY A 7 1.29 3.78 15.61
CA GLY A 7 1.52 5.22 15.81
C GLY A 7 2.57 5.84 14.87
N GLN A 8 3.14 5.05 13.96
CA GLN A 8 4.11 5.39 12.91
C GLN A 8 3.69 4.63 11.64
N SER A 9 4.59 4.43 10.66
CA SER A 9 4.30 3.51 9.55
C SER A 9 4.07 2.08 10.02
N VAL A 10 3.07 1.41 9.45
CA VAL A 10 2.84 -0.02 9.69
C VAL A 10 3.81 -0.88 8.87
N LEU A 11 4.30 -0.34 7.75
CA LEU A 11 5.34 -0.91 6.93
C LEU A 11 6.33 0.18 6.50
N ALA A 12 7.60 -0.03 6.82
CA ALA A 12 8.69 0.81 6.35
C ALA A 12 9.71 -0.08 5.63
N THR A 13 9.85 0.09 4.32
CA THR A 13 10.89 -0.55 3.51
C THR A 13 12.01 0.45 3.30
N THR A 14 12.91 0.50 4.28
CA THR A 14 13.95 1.51 4.37
C THR A 14 15.32 0.97 3.99
N PHE A 15 16.23 1.87 3.60
CA PHE A 15 17.61 1.57 3.24
C PHE A 15 17.71 0.64 2.03
N GLY A 16 16.86 0.89 1.03
CA GLY A 16 16.87 0.20 -0.25
C GLY A 16 16.52 -1.28 -0.11
N GLY A 17 16.87 -2.09 -1.11
CA GLY A 17 16.67 -3.53 -1.11
C GLY A 17 15.62 -4.01 -2.12
N LYS A 18 15.05 -5.19 -1.83
CA LYS A 18 14.18 -5.97 -2.72
C LYS A 18 12.93 -6.41 -1.98
N TYR A 19 11.78 -5.85 -2.35
CA TYR A 19 10.50 -6.08 -1.67
C TYR A 19 9.40 -6.41 -2.68
N ASN A 20 8.62 -7.46 -2.38
CA ASN A 20 7.46 -7.84 -3.16
C ASN A 20 6.29 -8.17 -2.24
N PHE A 21 5.22 -7.40 -2.36
CA PHE A 21 3.99 -7.60 -1.63
C PHE A 21 2.88 -7.93 -2.63
N THR A 22 2.29 -9.10 -2.49
CA THR A 22 1.16 -9.55 -3.31
C THR A 22 -0.02 -9.84 -2.41
N HIS A 23 -1.21 -9.31 -2.72
CA HIS A 23 -2.42 -9.49 -1.90
C HIS A 23 -2.20 -9.12 -0.43
N CYS A 24 -1.72 -7.89 -0.21
CA CYS A 24 -1.49 -7.34 1.12
C CYS A 24 -2.41 -6.15 1.39
N THR A 25 -2.92 -6.07 2.61
CA THR A 25 -3.61 -4.87 3.12
C THR A 25 -2.65 -4.18 4.09
N ILE A 26 -2.13 -3.03 3.68
CA ILE A 26 -1.22 -2.18 4.45
C ILE A 26 -2.04 -0.95 4.83
N ALA A 27 -2.76 -1.03 5.94
CA ALA A 27 -3.63 0.05 6.39
C ALA A 27 -3.05 0.73 7.62
N ASN A 28 -3.46 1.96 7.93
CA ASN A 28 -3.20 2.52 9.26
C ASN A 28 -4.35 3.38 9.76
N TYR A 29 -5.13 2.83 10.69
CA TYR A 29 -6.25 3.49 11.35
C TYR A 29 -5.94 3.89 12.79
N TRP A 30 -4.65 4.04 13.13
CA TRP A 30 -4.25 4.55 14.43
C TRP A 30 -4.95 5.88 14.77
N ASN A 31 -5.61 5.92 15.93
CA ASN A 31 -6.36 7.07 16.42
C ASN A 31 -5.99 7.47 17.87
N ASN A 32 -4.99 6.82 18.47
CA ASN A 32 -4.58 7.00 19.87
C ASN A 32 -3.50 8.10 20.07
N GLY A 33 -3.39 9.04 19.13
CA GLY A 33 -2.42 10.14 19.20
C GLY A 33 -1.94 10.59 17.82
N PRO A 34 -1.01 11.56 17.75
CA PRO A 34 -0.46 12.00 16.47
C PRO A 34 0.28 10.86 15.78
N ARG A 35 0.12 10.79 14.47
CA ARG A 35 0.85 9.87 13.59
C ARG A 35 1.55 10.69 12.51
N PRO A 36 2.87 10.84 12.57
CA PRO A 36 3.60 11.69 11.63
C PRO A 36 3.95 10.98 10.31
N LEU A 37 3.77 9.67 10.23
CA LEU A 37 4.18 8.85 9.09
C LEU A 37 2.99 8.12 8.44
N PRO A 38 3.02 7.91 7.11
CA PRO A 38 1.99 7.20 6.35
C PRO A 38 1.92 5.72 6.73
N ALA A 39 0.88 4.99 6.31
CA ALA A 39 0.83 3.53 6.45
C ALA A 39 2.08 2.86 5.83
N LEU A 40 2.47 3.27 4.62
CA LEU A 40 3.63 2.76 3.88
C LEU A 40 4.71 3.83 3.71
N LEU A 41 5.92 3.56 4.21
CA LEU A 41 7.12 4.34 3.90
C LEU A 41 8.10 3.51 3.07
N VAL A 42 8.55 4.05 1.94
CA VAL A 42 9.61 3.46 1.11
C VAL A 42 10.74 4.47 1.00
N ASN A 43 11.97 4.07 1.34
CA ASN A 43 13.14 4.94 1.17
C ASN A 43 14.39 4.13 0.75
N ASN A 44 15.41 4.83 0.28
CA ASN A 44 16.67 4.23 -0.16
C ASN A 44 17.87 4.61 0.71
N PHE A 45 17.65 5.18 1.89
CA PHE A 45 18.71 5.71 2.73
C PHE A 45 18.49 5.48 4.22
N ILE A 46 19.58 5.64 4.98
CA ILE A 46 19.56 5.81 6.43
C ILE A 46 20.45 6.99 6.78
N VAL A 47 20.16 7.65 7.90
CA VAL A 47 21.03 8.69 8.48
C VAL A 47 21.70 8.08 9.70
N ASP A 48 23.03 8.13 9.77
CA ASP A 48 23.80 7.61 10.89
C ASP A 48 23.87 8.60 12.07
N GLU A 49 24.59 8.22 13.13
CA GLU A 49 24.72 9.02 14.36
C GLU A 49 25.46 10.35 14.14
N ASP A 50 26.21 10.48 13.04
CA ASP A 50 26.99 11.67 12.67
C ASP A 50 26.24 12.54 11.63
N ASP A 51 24.92 12.35 11.46
CA ASP A 51 24.08 13.00 10.45
C ASP A 51 24.54 12.76 8.99
N THR A 52 25.24 11.66 8.74
CA THR A 52 25.65 11.27 7.38
C THR A 52 24.58 10.40 6.72
N THR A 53 24.10 10.85 5.56
CA THR A 53 23.16 10.07 4.72
C THR A 53 23.91 8.97 3.97
N ILE A 54 23.56 7.72 4.25
CA ILE A 54 24.04 6.55 3.51
C ILE A 54 22.92 6.11 2.56
N VAL A 55 23.17 6.21 1.26
CA VAL A 55 22.21 5.90 0.19
C VAL A 55 22.53 4.52 -0.41
N THR A 56 21.50 3.78 -0.80
CA THR A 56 21.57 2.40 -1.30
C THR A 56 20.59 2.19 -2.44
N ASP A 57 20.77 1.10 -3.21
CA ASP A 57 19.82 0.73 -4.26
C ASP A 57 18.51 0.23 -3.67
N LEU A 58 17.39 0.86 -4.02
CA LEU A 58 16.08 0.20 -4.02
C LEU A 58 15.95 -0.57 -5.33
N VAL A 59 16.40 -1.82 -5.30
CA VAL A 59 16.45 -2.71 -6.47
C VAL A 59 15.05 -2.97 -7.03
N GLU A 60 14.08 -3.23 -6.15
CA GLU A 60 12.65 -3.26 -6.49
C GLU A 60 11.78 -3.14 -5.22
N ALA A 61 10.68 -2.42 -5.32
CA ALA A 61 9.58 -2.43 -4.36
C ALA A 61 8.25 -2.57 -5.11
N ASN A 62 7.75 -3.81 -5.22
CA ASN A 62 6.53 -4.12 -5.97
C ASN A 62 5.35 -4.35 -5.03
N PHE A 63 4.24 -3.68 -5.32
CA PHE A 63 2.95 -3.84 -4.65
C PHE A 63 1.92 -4.31 -5.69
N ASN A 64 1.49 -5.56 -5.57
CA ASN A 64 0.64 -6.23 -6.54
C ASN A 64 -0.68 -6.65 -5.88
N ASN A 65 -1.82 -6.29 -6.45
CA ASN A 65 -3.14 -6.60 -5.86
C ASN A 65 -3.26 -6.14 -4.40
N CYS A 66 -2.73 -4.97 -4.04
CA CYS A 66 -2.67 -4.50 -2.65
C CYS A 66 -3.70 -3.42 -2.34
N ILE A 67 -4.02 -3.27 -1.05
CA ILE A 67 -4.73 -2.09 -0.53
C ILE A 67 -3.76 -1.35 0.39
N ILE A 68 -3.56 -0.05 0.14
CA ILE A 68 -2.71 0.83 0.96
C ILE A 68 -3.54 2.02 1.41
N TYR A 69 -3.96 2.04 2.66
CA TYR A 69 -5.01 2.94 3.12
C TYR A 69 -4.84 3.33 4.57
N GLY A 70 -5.78 4.09 5.10
CA GLY A 70 -5.79 4.50 6.50
C GLY A 70 -6.68 5.70 6.71
N ASN A 71 -6.58 6.29 7.89
CA ASN A 71 -7.38 7.43 8.31
C ASN A 71 -6.74 8.80 8.03
N ASP A 72 -5.52 8.84 7.52
CA ASP A 72 -4.77 10.06 7.20
C ASP A 72 -4.50 10.17 5.69
N ASN A 73 -3.80 11.22 5.26
CA ASN A 73 -3.44 11.43 3.88
C ASN A 73 -2.13 12.23 3.73
N PRO A 74 -1.16 11.74 2.92
CA PRO A 74 -1.19 10.49 2.15
C PRO A 74 -0.92 9.24 3.01
N GLU A 75 -1.30 8.06 2.53
CA GLU A 75 -1.02 6.78 3.21
C GLU A 75 0.17 6.02 2.62
N PHE A 76 0.86 6.62 1.65
CA PHE A 76 2.21 6.21 1.31
C PHE A 76 3.11 7.41 1.02
N ILE A 77 4.40 7.25 1.29
CA ILE A 77 5.45 8.20 0.91
C ILE A 77 6.60 7.41 0.27
N LEU A 78 7.10 7.95 -0.83
CA LEU A 78 8.33 7.54 -1.51
C LEU A 78 9.39 8.60 -1.19
N ASP A 79 10.32 8.27 -0.31
CA ASP A 79 11.35 9.16 0.19
C ASP A 79 12.69 8.78 -0.44
N GLU A 80 12.95 9.35 -1.61
CA GLU A 80 14.17 9.09 -2.38
C GLU A 80 15.22 10.16 -2.09
N VAL A 81 16.44 9.70 -1.76
CA VAL A 81 17.64 10.52 -1.94
C VAL A 81 18.18 10.20 -3.33
N GLU A 82 18.05 11.17 -4.24
CA GLU A 82 18.52 11.04 -5.62
C GLU A 82 20.05 11.01 -5.69
N ASP A 83 20.60 9.92 -6.25
CA ASP A 83 22.02 9.80 -6.61
C ASP A 83 22.12 9.05 -7.95
N ASN A 84 22.88 9.57 -8.91
CA ASN A 84 23.03 8.99 -10.25
C ASN A 84 23.66 7.57 -10.24
N THR A 85 24.19 7.13 -9.12
CA THR A 85 24.84 5.81 -8.94
C THR A 85 23.94 4.77 -8.30
N VAL A 86 22.75 5.16 -7.83
CA VAL A 86 21.79 4.25 -7.19
C VAL A 86 20.46 4.23 -7.95
N SER A 87 19.71 3.14 -7.81
CA SER A 87 18.38 2.98 -8.39
C SER A 87 17.28 3.16 -7.34
N PHE A 88 16.15 3.74 -7.75
CA PHE A 88 14.92 3.81 -6.98
C PHE A 88 13.75 3.16 -7.73
N ASN A 89 13.73 1.82 -7.76
CA ASN A 89 12.74 1.07 -8.54
C ASN A 89 11.56 0.64 -7.67
N PHE A 90 10.37 1.11 -8.00
CA PHE A 90 9.13 0.66 -7.38
C PHE A 90 8.03 0.50 -8.42
N LYS A 91 6.99 -0.28 -8.08
CA LYS A 91 5.79 -0.38 -8.91
C LYS A 91 4.56 -0.75 -8.09
N PHE A 92 3.46 -0.05 -8.36
CA PHE A 92 2.11 -0.40 -7.91
C PHE A 92 1.34 -0.98 -9.10
N THR A 93 0.88 -2.22 -8.98
CA THR A 93 0.08 -2.91 -10.00
C THR A 93 -1.23 -3.38 -9.39
N ASN A 94 -2.37 -2.92 -9.91
CA ASN A 94 -3.70 -3.23 -9.39
C ASN A 94 -3.76 -2.95 -7.88
N CYS A 95 -3.76 -1.68 -7.48
CA CYS A 95 -3.79 -1.30 -6.07
C CYS A 95 -4.93 -0.34 -5.78
N LEU A 96 -5.50 -0.40 -4.58
CA LEU A 96 -6.35 0.65 -4.05
C LEU A 96 -5.54 1.45 -3.04
N VAL A 97 -5.36 2.75 -3.28
CA VAL A 97 -4.49 3.59 -2.46
C VAL A 97 -5.17 4.89 -2.01
N ARG A 98 -4.83 5.36 -0.80
CA ARG A 98 -5.20 6.70 -0.33
C ARG A 98 -4.02 7.66 -0.50
N PHE A 99 -4.17 8.59 -1.45
CA PHE A 99 -3.19 9.62 -1.75
C PHE A 99 -3.87 10.79 -2.45
N ASP A 100 -3.91 11.94 -1.80
CA ASP A 100 -4.54 13.16 -2.29
C ASP A 100 -3.59 14.35 -2.11
N ASP A 101 -2.99 14.84 -3.20
CA ASP A 101 -2.04 15.95 -3.20
C ASP A 101 -2.69 17.27 -3.65
N ARG A 102 -3.70 17.73 -2.90
CA ARG A 102 -4.43 18.98 -3.22
C ARG A 102 -3.56 20.22 -3.28
N ASN A 103 -2.44 20.21 -2.56
CA ASN A 103 -1.55 21.36 -2.44
C ASN A 103 -0.32 21.24 -3.36
N ASN A 104 -0.23 20.18 -4.16
CA ASN A 104 0.87 19.93 -5.09
C ASN A 104 2.24 19.92 -4.37
N ASN A 105 2.27 19.30 -3.18
CA ASN A 105 3.45 19.14 -2.34
C ASN A 105 4.35 17.99 -2.80
N PHE A 106 3.83 17.04 -3.58
CA PHE A 106 4.56 15.89 -4.07
C PHE A 106 4.86 16.08 -5.55
N THR A 107 6.09 16.51 -5.82
CA THR A 107 6.58 16.80 -7.18
C THR A 107 7.68 15.81 -7.57
N GLY A 108 7.79 15.49 -8.85
CA GLY A 108 8.83 14.61 -9.39
C GLY A 108 8.26 13.36 -10.06
N ASN A 109 9.12 12.61 -10.75
CA ASN A 109 8.70 11.48 -11.58
C ASN A 109 8.08 10.34 -10.75
N ASN A 110 8.45 10.21 -9.47
CA ASN A 110 7.90 9.19 -8.59
C ASN A 110 6.41 9.42 -8.25
N PHE A 111 5.90 10.64 -8.41
CA PHE A 111 4.51 11.00 -8.14
C PHE A 111 3.75 11.33 -9.43
N ASP A 112 4.30 10.99 -10.59
CA ASP A 112 3.57 10.99 -11.85
C ASP A 112 2.63 9.77 -11.91
N PHE A 113 1.40 9.95 -11.41
CA PHE A 113 0.40 8.87 -11.36
C PHE A 113 -0.13 8.44 -12.73
N GLU A 114 0.17 9.18 -13.80
CA GLU A 114 -0.12 8.79 -15.18
C GLU A 114 0.98 7.87 -15.77
N ASN A 115 2.12 7.75 -15.09
CA ASN A 115 3.20 6.86 -15.51
C ASN A 115 2.85 5.39 -15.21
N THR A 116 2.30 4.70 -16.21
CA THR A 116 1.91 3.28 -16.12
C THR A 116 3.06 2.30 -15.86
N THR A 117 4.31 2.74 -15.97
CA THR A 117 5.46 1.90 -15.57
C THR A 117 5.63 1.83 -14.05
N LEU A 118 5.17 2.87 -13.33
CA LEU A 118 5.19 2.98 -11.87
C LEU A 118 3.82 2.68 -11.25
N TYR A 119 2.73 3.09 -11.91
CA TYR A 119 1.36 2.97 -11.43
C TYR A 119 0.46 2.35 -12.51
N GLU A 120 0.27 1.04 -12.44
CA GLU A 120 -0.58 0.29 -13.38
C GLU A 120 -1.91 -0.09 -12.72
N ASN A 121 -3.04 0.37 -13.26
CA ASN A 121 -4.39 0.06 -12.75
C ASN A 121 -4.56 0.40 -11.25
N VAL A 122 -4.06 1.55 -10.82
CA VAL A 122 -4.17 2.00 -9.43
C VAL A 122 -5.44 2.84 -9.26
N ILE A 123 -6.26 2.47 -8.28
CA ILE A 123 -7.48 3.17 -7.88
C ILE A 123 -7.14 4.09 -6.72
N PHE A 124 -7.38 5.38 -6.88
CA PHE A 124 -7.05 6.39 -5.88
C PHE A 124 -8.30 6.87 -5.13
N ASN A 125 -8.18 6.97 -3.81
CA ASN A 125 -9.13 7.66 -2.91
C ASN A 125 -10.57 7.16 -2.98
N GLN A 126 -10.78 5.91 -3.41
CA GLN A 126 -12.08 5.24 -3.30
C GLN A 126 -12.18 4.48 -1.98
N ASP A 127 -13.40 4.16 -1.58
CA ASP A 127 -13.67 3.52 -0.29
C ASP A 127 -13.31 2.02 -0.33
N PRO A 128 -12.42 1.54 0.56
CA PRO A 128 -12.16 0.11 0.71
C PRO A 128 -13.33 -0.66 1.36
N ASP A 129 -14.32 0.00 1.97
CA ASP A 129 -15.47 -0.63 2.64
C ASP A 129 -15.01 -1.68 3.67
N PHE A 130 -14.05 -1.32 4.53
CA PHE A 130 -13.57 -2.22 5.58
C PHE A 130 -14.63 -2.43 6.66
N LYS A 131 -14.75 -3.67 7.14
CA LYS A 131 -15.73 -4.05 8.16
C LYS A 131 -15.64 -3.22 9.45
N ASP A 132 -14.46 -3.16 10.05
CA ASP A 132 -14.20 -2.34 11.24
C ASP A 132 -12.68 -2.13 11.36
N PRO A 133 -12.12 -1.08 10.74
CA PRO A 133 -10.68 -0.88 10.72
C PRO A 133 -10.10 -0.50 12.09
N ASP A 134 -10.87 0.15 12.96
CA ASP A 134 -10.44 0.49 14.32
C ASP A 134 -10.24 -0.78 15.17
N ALA A 135 -11.12 -1.79 14.98
CA ALA A 135 -10.97 -3.12 15.58
C ALA A 135 -10.05 -4.08 14.79
N ASN A 136 -9.29 -3.58 13.81
CA ASN A 136 -8.41 -4.36 12.94
C ASN A 136 -9.14 -5.45 12.10
N MET A 137 -10.42 -5.24 11.79
CA MET A 137 -11.20 -6.07 10.89
C MET A 137 -11.18 -5.46 9.47
N LEU A 138 -10.12 -5.77 8.73
CA LEU A 138 -9.85 -5.22 7.40
C LEU A 138 -10.35 -6.08 6.23
N ILE A 139 -11.33 -6.94 6.49
CA ILE A 139 -12.08 -7.59 5.40
C ILE A 139 -12.96 -6.53 4.74
N ILE A 140 -13.07 -6.58 3.41
CA ILE A 140 -13.83 -5.61 2.63
C ILE A 140 -15.28 -6.10 2.39
N GLY A 141 -16.20 -5.17 2.18
CA GLY A 141 -17.59 -5.44 1.86
C GLY A 141 -17.88 -5.46 0.37
N ASP A 142 -19.14 -5.77 0.03
CA ASP A 142 -19.62 -5.83 -1.37
C ASP A 142 -19.49 -4.49 -2.10
N ASN A 143 -19.54 -3.35 -1.39
CA ASN A 143 -19.47 -2.01 -1.98
C ASN A 143 -18.03 -1.49 -2.13
N SER A 144 -17.04 -2.30 -1.74
CA SER A 144 -15.63 -1.93 -1.81
C SER A 144 -15.19 -1.62 -3.23
N ALA A 145 -14.45 -0.54 -3.41
CA ALA A 145 -13.74 -0.27 -4.66
C ALA A 145 -12.61 -1.28 -4.95
N ALA A 146 -12.24 -2.12 -3.97
CA ALA A 146 -11.30 -3.22 -4.16
C ALA A 146 -11.94 -4.51 -4.70
N ASN A 147 -13.28 -4.60 -4.73
CA ASN A 147 -14.01 -5.81 -5.12
C ASN A 147 -13.79 -6.13 -6.61
N GLY A 148 -13.26 -7.32 -6.89
CA GLY A 148 -13.01 -7.85 -8.23
C GLY A 148 -11.96 -7.10 -9.05
N GLN A 149 -11.17 -6.20 -8.44
CA GLN A 149 -10.20 -5.36 -9.15
C GLN A 149 -8.79 -5.96 -9.26
N GLY A 150 -8.58 -7.15 -8.70
CA GLY A 150 -7.30 -7.84 -8.71
C GLY A 150 -6.91 -8.37 -10.09
N ASN A 151 -5.60 -8.42 -10.31
CA ASN A 151 -5.03 -9.07 -11.47
C ASN A 151 -4.99 -10.59 -11.26
N ALA A 152 -5.59 -11.34 -12.19
CA ALA A 152 -5.64 -12.79 -12.13
C ALA A 152 -4.25 -13.45 -12.21
N PHE A 153 -3.25 -12.82 -12.83
CA PHE A 153 -1.88 -13.35 -12.87
C PHE A 153 -1.29 -13.48 -11.47
N PHE A 154 -1.39 -12.42 -10.66
CA PHE A 154 -0.91 -12.43 -9.27
C PHE A 154 -1.79 -13.29 -8.36
N ALA A 155 -3.11 -13.31 -8.60
CA ALA A 155 -4.01 -14.21 -7.88
C ALA A 155 -3.67 -15.69 -8.11
N ASN A 156 -3.24 -16.09 -9.31
CA ASN A 156 -2.81 -17.47 -9.58
C ASN A 156 -1.50 -17.86 -8.86
N GLN A 157 -0.66 -16.89 -8.48
CA GLN A 157 0.54 -17.13 -7.68
C GLN A 157 0.22 -17.28 -6.18
N VAL A 158 -0.84 -16.59 -5.72
CA VAL A 158 -1.33 -16.63 -4.34
C VAL A 158 -2.84 -16.95 -4.35
N PRO A 159 -3.22 -18.20 -4.66
CA PRO A 159 -4.59 -18.57 -5.06
C PRO A 159 -5.63 -18.50 -3.95
N THR A 160 -5.19 -18.35 -2.70
CA THR A 160 -6.08 -18.27 -1.54
C THR A 160 -5.83 -17.02 -0.72
N ASP A 161 -6.92 -16.39 -0.36
CA ASP A 161 -7.30 -15.97 0.97
C ASP A 161 -6.33 -16.09 2.16
N ILE A 162 -6.18 -15.09 3.04
CA ILE A 162 -5.61 -15.34 4.39
C ILE A 162 -6.54 -16.22 5.27
N LEU A 163 -7.82 -16.33 4.92
CA LEU A 163 -8.80 -17.26 5.50
C LEU A 163 -9.00 -18.52 4.65
N ASN A 164 -8.11 -18.76 3.66
CA ASN A 164 -8.16 -19.86 2.69
C ASN A 164 -9.31 -19.82 1.66
N ILE A 165 -9.95 -18.66 1.46
CA ILE A 165 -10.94 -18.49 0.39
C ILE A 165 -10.25 -18.40 -0.97
N ASN A 166 -10.74 -19.10 -1.99
CA ASN A 166 -10.19 -19.01 -3.34
C ASN A 166 -10.39 -17.61 -3.93
N ARG A 167 -9.35 -17.04 -4.52
CA ARG A 167 -9.38 -15.72 -5.16
C ARG A 167 -9.04 -15.73 -6.66
N THR A 168 -9.06 -16.88 -7.32
CA THR A 168 -8.51 -17.02 -8.70
C THR A 168 -9.43 -16.58 -9.83
N THR A 169 -10.76 -16.56 -9.63
CA THR A 169 -11.74 -16.20 -10.67
C THR A 169 -12.07 -14.72 -10.70
N THR A 170 -12.27 -14.11 -9.52
CA THR A 170 -12.64 -12.70 -9.34
C THR A 170 -11.85 -12.16 -8.15
N PRO A 171 -10.51 -12.03 -8.26
CA PRO A 171 -9.68 -11.60 -7.14
C PRO A 171 -10.03 -10.20 -6.69
N ASP A 172 -10.34 -10.05 -5.41
CA ASP A 172 -10.29 -8.74 -4.76
C ASP A 172 -8.86 -8.26 -4.48
N LEU A 173 -8.70 -6.95 -4.35
CA LEU A 173 -7.45 -6.36 -3.84
C LEU A 173 -7.30 -6.62 -2.34
N GLY A 174 -6.05 -6.65 -1.88
CA GLY A 174 -5.74 -6.81 -0.47
C GLY A 174 -5.72 -8.27 -0.01
N ALA A 175 -5.70 -8.44 1.31
CA ALA A 175 -5.42 -9.73 1.93
C ALA A 175 -6.60 -10.70 1.95
N TYR A 176 -7.82 -10.17 1.87
CA TYR A 176 -9.07 -10.92 1.99
C TYR A 176 -9.84 -10.95 0.66
N GLN A 177 -10.75 -11.90 0.52
CA GLN A 177 -11.90 -11.72 -0.37
C GLN A 177 -13.04 -11.02 0.38
N HIS A 178 -13.86 -10.29 -0.36
CA HIS A 178 -15.00 -9.58 0.17
C HIS A 178 -16.04 -10.55 0.76
N ILE A 179 -16.85 -10.01 1.68
CA ILE A 179 -18.04 -10.68 2.19
C ILE A 179 -19.20 -9.71 2.20
N THR A 180 -20.41 -10.25 2.15
CA THR A 180 -21.60 -9.49 2.50
C THR A 180 -21.62 -9.26 4.01
N PHE A 181 -21.59 -8.00 4.43
CA PHE A 181 -21.77 -7.64 5.83
C PHE A 181 -23.24 -7.85 6.24
N PRO A 182 -23.50 -8.31 7.48
CA PRO A 182 -24.87 -8.39 7.97
C PRO A 182 -25.51 -6.99 7.98
N GLU A 183 -26.80 -6.90 7.63
CA GLU A 183 -27.55 -5.66 7.78
C GLU A 183 -27.59 -5.28 9.28
N GLU A 184 -27.30 -4.02 9.60
CA GLU A 184 -27.48 -3.49 10.94
C GLU A 184 -28.98 -3.27 11.18
N ASP A 185 -29.57 -3.99 12.15
CA ASP A 185 -30.95 -3.81 12.62
C ASP A 185 -31.17 -2.46 13.33
#